data_AF-A0A8B8I201-F1
#
_entry.id   AF-A0A8B8I201-F1
#
_cell.length_a   1.000
_cell.length_b   1.000
_cell.length_c   1.000
_cell.angle_alpha   90.00
_cell.angle_beta   90.00
_cell.angle_gamma   90.00
#
_symmetry.space_group_name_H-M   'P 1'
#
loop_
_entity.id
_entity.type
_entity.pdbx_description
1 polymer ?
#
loop_
_entity_poly.entity_id
_entity_poly.type
_entity_poly.pdbx_seq_one_letter_code
_entity_poly.pdbx_strand_id
1 'polypeptide(L)'
;MADDEKKRLEEAKKAKQAEIDRKRAEVRKRMEEASKAKKAKKGFMTPERKKKLRLLLRKKAAEELKKEQERKAAERRRIIEERCGKPKNVDDANEAALTSIITGYHQRIAKLEEEKYDHEMEVARRDFEISDLNSQVNDLRGKFVKPTLKKVSKYENKFAKLQKKAAEFNFRNQLKVVKKKEFTLEEEDKEKKPDWSKGKPGDQKEGEGAPATPAAGAPAAAGAPAAPAAAPAPAPAAPPVQASA
;
A
#
# COMPACT_ATOMS: atom_id res chain seq x y z
N MET A 1 -5.94 -63.06 -5.79
CA MET A 1 -6.87 -62.24 -4.98
C MET A 1 -6.28 -60.88 -4.61
N ALA A 2 -5.25 -60.78 -3.76
CA ALA A 2 -4.67 -59.48 -3.38
C ALA A 2 -3.94 -58.77 -4.55
N ASP A 3 -3.25 -59.52 -5.42
CA ASP A 3 -2.55 -58.95 -6.58
C ASP A 3 -3.50 -58.49 -7.69
N ASP A 4 -4.63 -59.18 -7.87
CA ASP A 4 -5.66 -58.81 -8.85
C ASP A 4 -6.39 -57.52 -8.44
N GLU A 5 -6.66 -57.35 -7.15
CA GLU A 5 -7.24 -56.14 -6.59
C GLU A 5 -6.27 -54.95 -6.71
N LYS A 6 -4.98 -55.17 -6.47
CA LYS A 6 -3.93 -54.17 -6.66
C LYS A 6 -3.81 -53.74 -8.12
N LYS A 7 -3.87 -54.70 -9.05
CA LYS A 7 -3.85 -54.43 -10.50
C LYS A 7 -5.07 -53.63 -10.97
N ARG A 8 -6.27 -53.95 -10.46
CA ARG A 8 -7.51 -53.19 -10.75
C ARG A 8 -7.45 -51.76 -10.22
N LEU A 9 -6.87 -51.56 -9.04
CA LEU A 9 -6.66 -50.23 -8.45
C LEU A 9 -5.64 -49.39 -9.23
N GLU A 10 -4.56 -49.99 -9.75
CA GLU A 10 -3.60 -49.28 -10.60
C GLU A 10 -4.17 -48.92 -11.97
N GLU A 11 -4.94 -49.80 -12.58
CA GLU A 11 -5.59 -49.53 -13.86
C GLU A 11 -6.64 -48.42 -13.74
N ALA A 12 -7.41 -48.41 -12.65
CA ALA A 12 -8.35 -47.32 -12.34
C ALA A 12 -7.63 -45.97 -12.09
N LYS A 13 -6.47 -45.97 -11.42
CA LYS A 13 -5.64 -44.77 -11.24
C LYS A 13 -5.06 -44.29 -12.58
N LYS A 14 -4.62 -45.20 -13.44
CA LYS A 14 -4.09 -44.88 -14.78
C LYS A 14 -5.18 -44.33 -15.71
N ALA A 15 -6.39 -44.89 -15.67
CA ALA A 15 -7.54 -44.38 -16.41
C ALA A 15 -7.93 -42.96 -15.95
N LYS A 16 -8.01 -42.73 -14.63
CA LYS A 16 -8.25 -41.40 -14.05
C LYS A 16 -7.16 -40.40 -14.44
N GLN A 17 -5.90 -40.81 -14.39
CA GLN A 17 -4.77 -39.96 -14.77
C GLN A 17 -4.80 -39.62 -16.27
N ALA A 18 -5.11 -40.58 -17.14
CA ALA A 18 -5.27 -40.34 -18.57
C ALA A 18 -6.45 -39.41 -18.90
N GLU A 19 -7.56 -39.51 -18.17
CA GLU A 19 -8.69 -38.60 -18.31
C GLU A 19 -8.34 -37.18 -17.87
N ILE A 20 -7.62 -37.03 -16.75
CA ILE A 20 -7.10 -35.73 -16.27
C ILE A 20 -6.13 -35.14 -17.29
N ASP A 21 -5.22 -35.93 -17.84
CA ASP A 21 -4.23 -35.46 -18.82
C ASP A 21 -4.87 -35.12 -20.17
N ARG A 22 -5.94 -35.82 -20.57
CA ARG A 22 -6.78 -35.43 -21.72
C ARG A 22 -7.46 -34.08 -21.47
N LYS A 23 -8.06 -33.86 -20.29
CA LYS A 23 -8.68 -32.58 -19.91
C LYS A 23 -7.65 -31.45 -19.85
N ARG A 24 -6.46 -31.70 -19.30
CA ARG A 24 -5.33 -30.75 -19.30
C ARG A 24 -4.88 -30.40 -20.72
N ALA A 25 -4.75 -31.38 -21.60
CA ALA A 25 -4.37 -31.16 -23.00
C ALA A 25 -5.42 -30.34 -23.76
N GLU A 26 -6.71 -30.61 -23.52
CA GLU A 26 -7.82 -29.85 -24.09
C GLU A 26 -7.83 -28.40 -23.60
N VAL A 27 -7.70 -28.18 -22.28
CA VAL A 27 -7.59 -26.82 -21.70
C VAL A 27 -6.37 -26.09 -22.26
N ARG A 28 -5.24 -26.77 -22.41
CA ARG A 28 -4.02 -26.20 -23.00
C ARG A 28 -4.20 -25.84 -24.46
N LYS A 29 -4.83 -26.71 -25.26
CA LYS A 29 -5.17 -26.45 -26.67
C LYS A 29 -6.10 -25.24 -26.79
N ARG A 30 -7.15 -25.18 -25.97
CA ARG A 30 -8.08 -24.03 -25.90
C ARG A 30 -7.35 -22.73 -25.52
N MET A 31 -6.42 -22.78 -24.57
CA MET A 31 -5.62 -21.62 -24.17
C MET A 31 -4.64 -21.17 -25.27
N GLU A 32 -4.06 -22.12 -26.02
CA GLU A 32 -3.18 -21.82 -27.15
C GLU A 32 -3.95 -21.23 -28.33
N GLU A 33 -5.12 -21.77 -28.65
CA GLU A 33 -6.05 -21.25 -29.67
C GLU A 33 -6.54 -19.84 -29.31
N ALA A 34 -6.94 -19.60 -28.06
CA ALA A 34 -7.28 -18.27 -27.57
C ALA A 34 -6.11 -17.28 -27.65
N SER A 35 -4.87 -17.77 -27.47
CA SER A 35 -3.65 -16.96 -27.60
C SER A 35 -3.31 -16.65 -29.05
N LYS A 36 -3.52 -17.59 -29.97
CA LYS A 36 -3.38 -17.40 -31.43
C LYS A 36 -4.43 -16.43 -31.97
N ALA A 37 -5.69 -16.57 -31.55
CA ALA A 37 -6.78 -15.66 -31.91
C ALA A 37 -6.54 -14.21 -31.45
N LYS A 38 -5.86 -14.01 -30.31
CA LYS A 38 -5.45 -12.67 -29.85
C LYS A 38 -4.35 -12.04 -30.71
N LYS A 39 -3.50 -12.83 -31.39
CA LYS A 39 -2.50 -12.31 -32.34
C LYS A 39 -3.12 -11.89 -33.68
N ALA A 40 -4.21 -12.53 -34.10
CA ALA A 40 -4.86 -12.26 -35.39
C ALA A 40 -5.66 -10.93 -35.43
N LYS A 41 -6.13 -10.39 -34.29
CA LYS A 41 -6.84 -9.10 -34.23
C LYS A 41 -5.90 -7.87 -34.23
N LYS A 42 -4.96 -7.83 -35.18
CA LYS A 42 -4.04 -6.70 -35.41
C LYS A 42 -4.64 -5.76 -36.48
N GLY A 43 -5.65 -4.96 -36.11
CA GLY A 43 -6.21 -3.97 -37.06
C GLY A 43 -7.13 -2.88 -36.50
N PHE A 44 -7.76 -3.06 -35.34
CA PHE A 44 -8.86 -2.14 -34.94
C PHE A 44 -8.46 -0.89 -34.13
N MET A 45 -7.20 -0.74 -33.69
CA MET A 45 -6.75 0.44 -32.93
C MET A 45 -5.25 0.66 -33.08
N THR A 46 -4.81 1.93 -33.10
CA THR A 46 -3.40 2.27 -32.92
C THR A 46 -2.90 1.72 -31.57
N PRO A 47 -1.68 1.15 -31.51
CA PRO A 47 -1.12 0.60 -30.26
C PRO A 47 -1.10 1.59 -29.10
N GLU A 48 -0.86 2.87 -29.40
CA GLU A 48 -0.86 3.96 -28.43
C GLU A 48 -2.25 4.20 -27.82
N ARG A 49 -3.30 4.27 -28.65
CA ARG A 49 -4.68 4.42 -28.17
C ARG A 49 -5.08 3.22 -27.31
N LYS A 50 -4.68 2.00 -27.69
CA LYS A 50 -4.94 0.78 -26.90
C LYS A 50 -4.23 0.81 -25.54
N LYS A 51 -3.00 1.33 -25.48
CA LYS A 51 -2.25 1.50 -24.22
C LYS A 51 -2.88 2.56 -23.32
N LYS A 52 -3.27 3.72 -23.89
CA LYS A 52 -3.97 4.80 -23.18
C LYS A 52 -5.31 4.31 -22.62
N LEU A 53 -6.08 3.57 -23.42
CA LEU A 53 -7.36 2.99 -22.98
C LEU A 53 -7.17 2.01 -21.82
N ARG A 54 -6.23 1.06 -21.90
CA ARG A 54 -5.91 0.15 -20.78
C ARG A 54 -5.50 0.88 -19.51
N LEU A 55 -4.78 1.99 -19.63
CA LEU A 55 -4.43 2.82 -18.48
C LEU A 55 -5.67 3.45 -17.86
N LEU A 56 -6.55 4.03 -18.69
CA LEU A 56 -7.80 4.64 -18.23
C LEU A 56 -8.73 3.61 -17.57
N LEU A 57 -8.86 2.41 -18.13
CA LEU A 57 -9.65 1.33 -17.51
C LEU A 57 -9.10 0.92 -16.14
N ARG A 58 -7.78 0.80 -15.97
CA ARG A 58 -7.20 0.48 -14.66
C ARG A 58 -7.37 1.64 -13.67
N LYS A 59 -7.24 2.88 -14.12
CA LYS A 59 -7.48 4.07 -13.28
C LYS A 59 -8.93 4.12 -12.82
N LYS A 60 -9.89 3.91 -13.73
CA LYS A 60 -11.32 3.84 -13.39
C LYS A 60 -11.61 2.67 -12.45
N ALA A 61 -11.06 1.48 -12.72
CA ALA A 61 -11.24 0.33 -11.84
C ALA A 61 -10.66 0.57 -10.43
N ALA A 62 -9.52 1.25 -10.32
CA ALA A 62 -8.94 1.61 -9.03
C ALA A 62 -9.77 2.67 -8.29
N GLU A 63 -10.31 3.65 -9.02
CA GLU A 63 -11.22 4.66 -8.46
C GLU A 63 -12.52 4.01 -7.97
N GLU A 64 -13.16 3.17 -8.78
CA GLU A 64 -14.39 2.48 -8.38
C GLU A 64 -14.17 1.50 -7.23
N LEU A 65 -13.03 0.80 -7.19
CA LEU A 65 -12.67 -0.04 -6.05
C LEU A 65 -12.56 0.78 -4.76
N LYS A 66 -11.93 1.97 -4.81
CA LYS A 66 -11.83 2.87 -3.66
C LYS A 66 -13.22 3.40 -3.24
N LYS A 67 -14.04 3.79 -4.20
CA LYS A 67 -15.41 4.27 -3.95
C LYS A 67 -16.29 3.18 -3.33
N GLU A 68 -16.15 1.94 -3.77
CA GLU A 68 -16.86 0.79 -3.18
C GLU A 68 -16.40 0.51 -1.75
N GLN A 69 -15.09 0.59 -1.48
CA GLN A 69 -14.56 0.47 -0.11
C GLN A 69 -15.11 1.56 0.81
N GLU A 70 -15.16 2.80 0.35
CA GLU A 70 -15.75 3.92 1.10
C GLU A 70 -17.25 3.71 1.34
N ARG A 71 -18.01 3.26 0.33
CA ARG A 71 -19.43 2.92 0.48
C ARG A 71 -19.63 1.80 1.51
N LYS A 72 -18.85 0.72 1.42
CA LYS A 72 -18.93 -0.42 2.34
C LYS A 72 -18.53 -0.01 3.76
N ALA A 73 -17.55 0.88 3.92
CA ALA A 73 -17.16 1.41 5.22
C ALA A 73 -18.24 2.32 5.83
N ALA A 74 -18.87 3.16 5.02
CA ALA A 74 -19.99 4.01 5.46
C ALA A 74 -21.21 3.16 5.85
N GLU A 75 -21.55 2.15 5.04
CA GLU A 75 -22.63 1.21 5.33
C GLU A 75 -22.34 0.38 6.60
N ARG A 76 -21.10 -0.08 6.78
CA ARG A 76 -20.68 -0.72 8.04
C ARG A 76 -20.88 0.19 9.25
N ARG A 77 -20.55 1.48 9.13
CA ARG A 77 -20.77 2.46 10.22
C ARG A 77 -22.26 2.63 10.51
N ARG A 78 -23.09 2.79 9.47
CA ARG A 78 -24.55 2.89 9.60
C ARG A 78 -25.15 1.66 10.29
N ILE A 79 -24.75 0.45 9.88
CA ILE A 79 -25.25 -0.80 10.46
C ILE A 79 -24.81 -0.93 11.93
N ILE A 80 -23.59 -0.52 12.28
CA ILE A 80 -23.12 -0.53 13.67
C ILE A 80 -23.96 0.44 14.52
N GLU A 81 -24.21 1.65 14.02
CA GLU A 81 -25.03 2.63 14.71
C GLU A 81 -26.47 2.13 14.92
N GLU A 82 -27.07 1.52 13.89
CA GLU A 82 -28.40 0.92 13.96
C GLU A 82 -28.47 -0.28 14.92
N ARG A 83 -27.46 -1.16 14.91
CA ARG A 83 -27.44 -2.40 15.70
C ARG A 83 -27.03 -2.17 17.16
N CYS A 84 -26.11 -1.25 17.42
CA CYS A 84 -25.62 -0.94 18.77
C CYS A 84 -26.45 0.13 19.48
N GLY A 85 -27.14 0.99 18.74
CA GLY A 85 -28.02 2.03 19.29
C GLY A 85 -27.29 3.00 20.23
N LYS A 86 -28.08 3.67 21.08
CA LYS A 86 -27.56 4.55 22.13
C LYS A 86 -27.16 3.73 23.37
N PRO A 87 -26.09 4.13 24.09
CA PRO A 87 -25.75 3.51 25.36
C PRO A 87 -26.92 3.64 26.34
N LYS A 88 -27.18 2.58 27.13
CA LYS A 88 -28.19 2.63 28.18
C LYS A 88 -27.71 3.58 29.30
N ASN A 89 -28.64 4.34 29.87
CA ASN A 89 -28.34 5.24 30.99
C ASN A 89 -28.06 4.40 32.24
N VAL A 90 -26.86 4.54 32.79
CA VAL A 90 -26.40 3.86 34.00
C VAL A 90 -26.25 4.81 35.18
N ASP A 91 -26.23 6.12 34.94
CA ASP A 91 -25.94 7.14 35.95
C ASP A 91 -27.19 7.47 36.78
N ASP A 92 -28.37 7.42 36.16
CA ASP A 92 -29.66 7.70 36.82
C ASP A 92 -30.44 6.42 37.21
N ALA A 93 -29.82 5.25 37.10
CA ALA A 93 -30.50 3.96 37.25
C ALA A 93 -30.51 3.45 38.70
N ASN A 94 -31.68 2.98 39.17
CA ASN A 94 -31.79 2.27 40.44
C ASN A 94 -31.12 0.88 40.40
N GLU A 95 -30.76 0.29 41.55
CA GLU A 95 -30.03 -0.98 41.67
C GLU A 95 -30.72 -2.16 40.94
N ALA A 96 -32.06 -2.24 41.05
CA ALA A 96 -32.85 -3.25 40.33
C ALA A 96 -32.82 -3.04 38.80
N ALA A 97 -32.84 -1.78 38.35
CA ALA A 97 -32.73 -1.45 36.93
C ALA A 97 -31.32 -1.76 36.40
N LEU A 98 -30.28 -1.47 37.18
CA LEU A 98 -28.89 -1.77 36.84
C LEU A 98 -28.66 -3.27 36.68
N THR A 99 -29.18 -4.08 37.60
CA THR A 99 -29.11 -5.56 37.53
C THR A 99 -29.78 -6.10 36.26
N SER A 100 -30.95 -5.58 35.91
CA SER A 100 -31.66 -5.94 34.68
C SER A 100 -30.88 -5.54 33.42
N ILE A 101 -30.27 -4.36 33.41
CA ILE A 101 -29.44 -3.86 32.31
C ILE A 101 -28.24 -4.79 32.07
N ILE A 102 -27.51 -5.14 33.13
CA ILE A 102 -26.33 -6.02 33.07
C ILE A 102 -26.72 -7.41 32.56
N THR A 103 -27.78 -8.00 33.13
CA THR A 103 -28.26 -9.33 32.74
C THR A 103 -28.69 -9.37 31.27
N GLY A 104 -29.40 -8.33 30.81
CA GLY A 104 -29.80 -8.21 29.40
C GLY A 104 -28.62 -8.04 28.45
N TYR A 105 -27.58 -7.30 28.84
CA TYR A 105 -26.35 -7.21 28.05
C TYR A 105 -25.61 -8.55 27.98
N HIS A 106 -25.50 -9.26 29.09
CA HIS A 106 -24.86 -10.57 29.14
C HIS A 106 -25.56 -11.58 28.22
N GLN A 107 -26.89 -11.66 28.28
CA GLN A 107 -27.67 -12.51 27.36
C GLN A 107 -27.50 -12.11 25.89
N ARG A 108 -27.47 -10.80 25.61
CA ARG A 108 -27.25 -10.29 24.24
C ARG A 108 -25.87 -10.65 23.72
N ILE A 109 -24.83 -10.54 24.54
CA ILE A 109 -23.45 -10.91 24.19
C ILE A 109 -23.37 -12.40 23.89
N ALA A 110 -23.94 -13.26 24.74
CA ALA A 110 -23.96 -14.71 24.52
C ALA A 110 -24.57 -15.08 23.16
N LYS A 111 -25.73 -14.50 22.82
CA LYS A 111 -26.37 -14.70 21.52
C LYS A 111 -25.53 -14.19 20.34
N LEU A 112 -24.90 -13.02 20.50
CA LEU A 112 -24.05 -12.45 19.44
C LEU A 112 -22.79 -13.28 19.21
N GLU A 113 -22.23 -13.90 20.25
CA GLU A 113 -21.07 -14.79 20.11
C GLU A 113 -21.44 -16.09 19.38
N GLU A 114 -22.61 -16.65 19.65
CA GLU A 114 -23.16 -17.78 18.89
C GLU A 114 -23.33 -17.43 17.41
N GLU A 115 -24.01 -16.32 17.10
CA GLU A 115 -24.18 -15.83 15.71
C GLU A 115 -22.81 -15.58 15.03
N LYS A 116 -21.84 -15.02 15.76
CA LYS A 116 -20.48 -14.78 15.25
C LYS A 116 -19.78 -16.10 14.92
N TYR A 117 -19.86 -17.09 15.80
CA TYR A 117 -19.25 -18.40 15.59
C TYR A 117 -19.79 -19.07 14.32
N ASP A 118 -21.11 -19.07 14.12
CA ASP A 118 -21.73 -19.63 12.91
C ASP A 118 -21.24 -18.96 11.64
N HIS A 119 -21.15 -17.61 11.64
CA HIS A 119 -20.61 -16.86 10.51
C HIS A 119 -19.12 -17.16 10.26
N GLU A 120 -18.31 -17.27 11.32
CA GLU A 120 -16.89 -17.62 11.21
C GLU A 120 -16.70 -19.02 10.61
N MET A 121 -17.52 -19.99 11.02
CA MET A 121 -17.49 -21.34 10.47
C MET A 121 -17.94 -21.38 9.01
N GLU A 122 -18.96 -20.61 8.64
CA GLU A 122 -19.36 -20.52 7.24
C GLU A 122 -18.24 -19.90 6.38
N VAL A 123 -17.66 -18.79 6.81
CA VAL A 123 -16.55 -18.14 6.10
C VAL A 123 -15.36 -19.08 5.95
N ALA A 124 -14.96 -19.77 7.02
CA ALA A 124 -13.88 -20.75 6.97
C ALA A 124 -14.18 -21.85 5.94
N ARG A 125 -15.40 -22.40 5.93
CA ARG A 125 -15.81 -23.41 4.94
C ARG A 125 -15.71 -22.89 3.51
N ARG A 126 -16.16 -21.66 3.24
CA ARG A 126 -16.06 -21.04 1.91
C ARG A 126 -14.60 -20.81 1.51
N ASP A 127 -13.75 -20.40 2.44
CA ASP A 127 -12.32 -20.20 2.18
C ASP A 127 -11.61 -21.52 1.82
N PHE A 128 -11.96 -22.62 2.50
CA PHE A 128 -11.48 -23.95 2.13
C PHE A 128 -11.94 -24.36 0.73
N GLU A 129 -13.22 -24.14 0.39
CA GLU A 129 -13.77 -24.43 -0.93
C GLU A 129 -13.09 -23.61 -2.03
N ILE A 130 -12.86 -22.30 -1.80
CA ILE A 130 -12.12 -21.43 -2.73
C ILE A 130 -10.69 -21.93 -2.93
N SER A 131 -10.01 -22.32 -1.85
CA SER A 131 -8.65 -22.85 -1.91
C SER A 131 -8.59 -24.15 -2.72
N ASP A 132 -9.52 -25.07 -2.49
CA ASP A 132 -9.61 -26.33 -3.22
C ASP A 132 -9.89 -26.09 -4.71
N LEU A 133 -10.90 -25.28 -5.04
CA LEU A 133 -11.22 -24.92 -6.42
C LEU A 133 -10.04 -24.22 -7.11
N ASN A 134 -9.33 -23.32 -6.42
CA ASN A 134 -8.14 -22.67 -6.96
C ASN A 134 -7.02 -23.69 -7.23
N SER A 135 -6.82 -24.67 -6.35
CA SER A 135 -5.87 -25.77 -6.57
C SER A 135 -6.25 -26.59 -7.81
N GLN A 136 -7.51 -27.00 -7.93
CA GLN A 136 -8.03 -27.75 -9.08
C GLN A 136 -7.86 -26.97 -10.39
N VAL A 137 -8.16 -25.67 -10.40
CA VAL A 137 -7.95 -24.80 -11.57
C VAL A 137 -6.48 -24.72 -11.95
N ASN A 138 -5.57 -24.64 -10.97
CA ASN A 138 -4.14 -24.60 -11.24
C ASN A 138 -3.61 -25.93 -11.80
N ASP A 139 -4.11 -27.06 -11.31
CA ASP A 139 -3.76 -28.38 -11.82
C ASP A 139 -4.29 -28.63 -13.23
N LEU A 140 -5.47 -28.12 -13.58
CA LEU A 140 -6.04 -28.19 -14.93
C LEU A 140 -5.33 -27.24 -15.91
N ARG A 141 -5.00 -26.03 -15.45
CA ARG A 141 -4.21 -25.05 -16.23
C ARG A 141 -2.76 -25.51 -16.45
N GLY A 142 -2.31 -26.47 -15.64
CA GLY A 142 -0.95 -26.98 -15.58
C GLY A 142 -0.10 -26.11 -14.66
N LYS A 143 0.39 -26.71 -13.56
CA LYS A 143 1.35 -26.12 -12.61
C LYS A 143 2.57 -25.47 -13.30
N PHE A 144 2.87 -25.89 -14.52
CA PHE A 144 3.95 -25.40 -15.36
C PHE A 144 3.41 -24.89 -16.71
N VAL A 145 2.57 -23.84 -16.71
CA VAL A 145 2.42 -23.00 -17.90
C VAL A 145 3.80 -22.39 -18.15
N LYS A 146 4.61 -23.04 -18.99
CA LYS A 146 5.98 -22.62 -19.31
C LYS A 146 5.94 -21.13 -19.66
N PRO A 147 6.40 -20.23 -18.76
CA PRO A 147 6.36 -18.82 -19.04
C PRO A 147 7.23 -18.63 -20.27
N THR A 148 6.69 -18.03 -21.33
CA THR A 148 7.49 -17.76 -22.53
C THR A 148 8.64 -16.85 -22.10
N LEU A 149 9.85 -17.40 -22.05
CA LEU A 149 11.04 -16.69 -21.61
C LEU A 149 11.27 -15.53 -22.58
N LYS A 150 10.91 -14.32 -22.14
CA LYS A 150 11.29 -13.10 -22.86
C LYS A 150 12.72 -12.79 -22.48
N LYS A 151 13.54 -12.40 -23.45
CA LYS A 151 14.86 -11.83 -23.21
C LYS A 151 14.66 -10.52 -22.44
N VAL A 152 14.76 -10.59 -21.12
CA VAL A 152 14.77 -9.41 -20.24
C VAL A 152 16.23 -9.07 -20.01
N SER A 153 16.75 -8.07 -20.72
CA SER A 153 18.06 -7.52 -20.42
C SER A 153 18.01 -6.89 -19.03
N LYS A 154 18.79 -7.46 -18.10
CA LYS A 154 18.78 -7.14 -16.65
C LYS A 154 19.04 -5.64 -16.36
N TYR A 155 19.67 -4.94 -17.31
CA TYR A 155 20.13 -3.56 -17.18
C TYR A 155 19.41 -2.52 -18.03
N GLU A 156 18.67 -2.90 -19.08
CA GLU A 156 18.09 -1.93 -20.03
C GLU A 156 16.93 -1.14 -19.43
N ASN A 157 16.10 -1.80 -18.62
CA ASN A 157 15.03 -1.13 -17.87
C ASN A 157 15.54 -0.25 -16.72
N LYS A 158 16.75 -0.53 -16.20
CA LYS A 158 17.40 0.33 -15.19
C LYS A 158 18.09 1.54 -15.84
N PHE A 159 18.73 1.34 -16.99
CA PHE A 159 19.37 2.41 -17.77
C PHE A 159 18.34 3.39 -18.34
N ALA A 160 17.22 2.91 -18.89
CA ALA A 160 16.13 3.78 -19.36
C ALA A 160 15.49 4.60 -18.23
N LYS A 161 15.47 4.09 -16.99
CA LYS A 161 15.03 4.87 -15.81
C LYS A 161 16.06 5.92 -15.39
N LEU A 162 17.35 5.61 -15.46
CA LEU A 162 18.43 6.55 -15.17
C LEU A 162 18.43 7.71 -16.19
N GLN A 163 18.28 7.40 -17.47
CA GLN A 163 18.19 8.41 -18.54
C GLN A 163 16.93 9.28 -18.41
N LYS A 164 15.78 8.72 -18.04
CA LYS A 164 14.57 9.52 -17.81
C LYS A 164 14.70 10.44 -16.60
N LYS A 165 15.24 9.97 -15.47
CA LYS A 165 15.51 10.84 -14.32
C LYS A 165 16.56 11.90 -14.62
N ALA A 166 17.60 11.56 -15.38
CA ALA A 166 18.61 12.53 -15.80
C ALA A 166 18.05 13.58 -16.77
N ALA A 167 17.20 13.18 -17.71
CA ALA A 167 16.53 14.10 -18.63
C ALA A 167 15.49 14.97 -17.91
N GLU A 168 14.72 14.40 -16.99
CA GLU A 168 13.70 15.12 -16.20
C GLU A 168 14.34 16.10 -15.19
N PHE A 169 15.50 15.75 -14.63
CA PHE A 169 16.32 16.63 -13.80
C PHE A 169 17.01 17.73 -14.63
N ASN A 170 17.56 17.42 -15.81
CA ASN A 170 18.21 18.42 -16.66
C ASN A 170 17.19 19.40 -17.28
N PHE A 171 16.04 18.93 -17.78
CA PHE A 171 15.07 19.83 -18.42
C PHE A 171 14.37 20.73 -17.40
N ARG A 172 13.85 20.20 -16.29
CA ARG A 172 13.09 21.01 -15.32
C ARG A 172 13.98 21.95 -14.51
N ASN A 173 15.25 21.58 -14.26
CA ASN A 173 16.17 22.39 -13.46
C ASN A 173 16.96 23.43 -14.29
N GLN A 174 17.12 23.26 -15.61
CA GLN A 174 17.71 24.28 -16.50
C GLN A 174 16.71 25.19 -17.20
N LEU A 175 15.41 24.87 -17.17
CA LEU A 175 14.37 25.81 -17.58
C LEU A 175 14.32 26.94 -16.55
N LYS A 176 15.01 28.06 -16.83
CA LYS A 176 14.64 29.36 -16.24
C LYS A 176 13.18 29.59 -16.61
N VAL A 177 12.27 29.36 -15.67
CA VAL A 177 10.94 29.93 -15.75
C VAL A 177 11.17 31.44 -15.74
N VAL A 178 11.12 32.06 -16.93
CA VAL A 178 11.10 33.50 -17.05
C VAL A 178 9.82 33.93 -16.36
N LYS A 179 9.95 34.32 -15.10
CA LYS A 179 8.88 34.90 -14.31
C LYS A 179 8.64 36.29 -14.90
N LYS A 180 7.93 36.34 -16.03
CA LYS A 180 7.39 37.58 -16.58
C LYS A 180 6.40 38.10 -15.54
N LYS A 181 6.85 39.04 -14.72
CA LYS A 181 6.02 39.86 -13.82
C LYS A 181 5.20 40.87 -14.64
N GLU A 182 4.52 40.42 -15.69
CA GLU A 182 3.66 41.25 -16.55
C GLU A 182 2.22 40.71 -16.63
N PHE A 183 1.91 39.59 -15.97
CA PHE A 183 0.57 38.96 -16.09
C PHE A 183 -0.10 38.56 -14.76
N THR A 184 0.39 39.06 -13.62
CA THR A 184 -0.42 39.10 -12.39
C THR A 184 -0.86 40.53 -12.18
N LEU A 185 -2.14 40.74 -12.48
CA LEU A 185 -2.95 41.90 -12.18
C LEU A 185 -2.56 42.50 -10.81
N GLU A 186 -2.11 43.74 -10.90
CA GLU A 186 -1.68 44.63 -9.84
C GLU A 186 -2.94 45.29 -9.25
N GLU A 187 -3.52 44.71 -8.21
CA GLU A 187 -4.54 45.40 -7.41
C GLU A 187 -4.51 44.93 -5.94
N GLU A 188 -3.33 44.78 -5.34
CA GLU A 188 -3.20 44.74 -3.87
C GLU A 188 -1.74 44.93 -3.39
N ASP A 189 -1.03 45.99 -3.83
CA ASP A 189 0.20 46.41 -3.15
C ASP A 189 -0.02 47.78 -2.48
N LYS A 190 -0.38 47.68 -1.20
CA LYS A 190 -0.64 48.78 -0.29
C LYS A 190 0.69 49.41 0.12
N GLU A 191 0.97 50.56 -0.48
CA GLU A 191 1.79 51.67 0.04
C GLU A 191 2.95 51.29 0.97
N LYS A 192 4.11 50.98 0.38
CA LYS A 192 5.40 51.24 1.04
C LYS A 192 6.27 52.09 0.13
N LYS A 193 6.29 53.39 0.42
CA LYS A 193 7.15 54.37 -0.26
C LYS A 193 8.62 53.89 -0.16
N PRO A 194 9.32 53.74 -1.29
CA PRO A 194 10.69 53.25 -1.31
C PRO A 194 11.70 54.25 -0.72
N ASP A 195 12.75 53.70 -0.10
CA ASP A 195 13.75 54.36 0.76
C ASP A 195 14.77 55.23 0.00
N TRP A 196 14.30 56.05 -0.94
CA TRP A 196 15.07 57.10 -1.60
C TRP A 196 14.33 58.46 -1.59
N SER A 197 13.13 58.51 -1.01
CA SER A 197 12.31 59.73 -0.91
C SER A 197 12.62 60.61 0.32
N LYS A 198 13.65 60.31 1.12
CA LYS A 198 14.10 61.19 2.21
C LYS A 198 15.38 61.90 1.77
N GLY A 199 15.18 63.04 1.11
CA GLY A 199 16.25 63.90 0.62
C GLY A 199 17.08 64.55 1.73
N LYS A 200 18.36 64.80 1.40
CA LYS A 200 19.34 65.68 2.07
C LYS A 200 18.77 67.09 2.33
N PRO A 201 19.22 67.78 3.40
CA PRO A 201 20.37 68.69 3.34
C PRO A 201 21.29 68.52 4.58
N GLY A 202 22.60 68.77 4.58
CA GLY A 202 23.36 69.82 3.92
C GLY A 202 23.96 70.72 5.01
N ASP A 203 25.28 70.59 5.21
CA ASP A 203 26.23 71.59 5.73
C ASP A 203 26.75 71.52 7.20
N GLN A 204 28.09 71.36 7.26
CA GLN A 204 29.09 71.80 8.26
C GLN A 204 28.89 71.48 9.76
N LYS A 205 29.86 70.78 10.38
CA LYS A 205 31.12 71.38 10.87
C LYS A 205 31.95 70.36 11.67
N GLU A 206 33.26 70.44 11.47
CA GLU A 206 34.34 69.71 12.14
C GLU A 206 34.36 69.90 13.67
N GLY A 207 34.91 68.89 14.35
CA GLY A 207 35.33 68.92 15.76
C GLY A 207 35.75 67.51 16.16
N GLU A 208 37.01 67.14 15.97
CA GLU A 208 38.07 67.15 17.00
C GLU A 208 37.80 66.23 18.21
N GLY A 209 38.80 65.42 18.55
CA GLY A 209 39.07 65.03 19.93
C GLY A 209 38.50 63.68 20.39
N ALA A 210 39.29 62.63 20.17
CA ALA A 210 39.39 61.47 21.06
C ALA A 210 39.85 61.89 22.49
N PRO A 211 40.16 61.00 23.46
CA PRO A 211 39.79 59.59 23.69
C PRO A 211 39.29 59.32 25.14
N ALA A 212 38.70 58.15 25.42
CA ALA A 212 38.93 57.38 26.67
C ALA A 212 38.09 56.08 26.72
N THR A 213 38.81 54.96 26.79
CA THR A 213 38.55 53.60 27.32
C THR A 213 37.73 53.48 28.62
N PRO A 214 37.43 52.28 29.20
CA PRO A 214 37.58 50.86 28.76
C PRO A 214 36.34 49.97 29.08
N ALA A 215 36.31 48.69 28.65
CA ALA A 215 35.86 47.54 29.49
C ALA A 215 35.98 46.18 28.76
N ALA A 216 36.79 45.29 29.35
CA ALA A 216 36.73 43.83 29.51
C ALA A 216 35.86 42.97 28.54
N GLY A 217 36.28 41.80 28.04
CA GLY A 217 37.41 40.93 28.38
C GLY A 217 36.95 39.51 28.78
N ALA A 218 37.07 38.54 27.85
CA ALA A 218 37.44 37.11 28.02
C ALA A 218 36.59 36.16 28.93
N PRO A 219 36.79 34.82 28.97
CA PRO A 219 37.32 33.81 27.99
C PRO A 219 36.52 32.46 27.92
N ALA A 220 36.97 31.56 27.00
CA ALA A 220 37.16 30.08 27.10
C ALA A 220 36.00 29.13 27.57
N ALA A 221 35.84 27.86 27.17
CA ALA A 221 36.52 26.92 26.26
C ALA A 221 35.67 25.62 26.12
N ALA A 222 36.04 24.79 25.12
CA ALA A 222 35.87 23.31 25.00
C ALA A 222 34.45 22.74 24.79
N GLY A 223 34.20 21.68 24.00
CA GLY A 223 35.02 20.76 23.21
C GLY A 223 34.10 19.76 22.47
N ALA A 224 34.55 19.19 21.35
CA ALA A 224 33.84 18.28 20.44
C ALA A 224 33.90 16.79 20.90
N PRO A 225 33.69 15.77 20.03
CA PRO A 225 32.46 15.25 19.39
C PRO A 225 32.17 13.77 19.79
N ALA A 226 31.03 13.18 19.37
CA ALA A 226 30.81 11.73 19.50
C ALA A 226 30.14 11.11 18.26
N ALA A 227 30.59 9.90 17.91
CA ALA A 227 30.43 9.20 16.64
C ALA A 227 29.46 7.97 16.76
N PRO A 228 29.46 6.93 15.89
CA PRO A 228 28.26 6.29 15.35
C PRO A 228 27.82 4.99 16.07
N ALA A 229 26.58 4.54 15.87
CA ALA A 229 26.04 3.31 16.46
C ALA A 229 26.21 2.08 15.55
N ALA A 230 26.66 0.98 16.16
CA ALA A 230 27.02 -0.30 15.56
C ALA A 230 25.89 -1.36 15.55
N ALA A 231 26.13 -2.43 14.79
CA ALA A 231 25.31 -3.62 14.60
C ALA A 231 25.07 -4.48 15.87
N PRO A 232 24.06 -5.37 15.91
CA PRO A 232 23.79 -6.23 17.06
C PRO A 232 24.56 -7.56 17.00
N ALA A 233 25.08 -8.00 18.15
CA ALA A 233 25.68 -9.31 18.41
C ALA A 233 24.87 -10.07 19.51
N PRO A 234 25.03 -11.40 19.66
CA PRO A 234 23.98 -12.33 20.04
C PRO A 234 23.82 -12.58 21.56
N ALA A 235 22.68 -13.20 21.91
CA ALA A 235 22.21 -13.51 23.26
C ALA A 235 23.13 -14.46 24.07
N PRO A 236 23.19 -14.33 25.41
CA PRO A 236 23.91 -15.26 26.26
C PRO A 236 23.11 -16.54 26.56
N ALA A 237 23.84 -17.65 26.58
CA ALA A 237 23.39 -19.01 26.82
C ALA A 237 22.88 -19.24 28.27
N ALA A 238 21.85 -20.08 28.40
CA ALA A 238 21.38 -20.63 29.66
C ALA A 238 22.32 -21.75 30.15
N PRO A 239 22.57 -21.89 31.47
CA PRO A 239 23.31 -23.03 32.02
C PRO A 239 22.41 -24.27 32.14
N PRO A 240 22.97 -25.50 32.02
CA PRO A 240 22.22 -26.74 32.16
C PRO A 240 21.96 -27.06 33.63
N VAL A 241 20.69 -27.25 34.00
CA VAL A 241 20.32 -27.81 35.30
C VAL A 241 20.61 -29.31 35.25
N GLN A 242 21.55 -29.74 36.08
CA GLN A 242 21.92 -31.14 36.28
C GLN A 242 20.80 -31.89 37.00
N ALA A 243 20.54 -33.11 36.54
CA ALA A 243 19.80 -34.13 37.28
C ALA A 243 20.72 -34.74 38.36
N SER A 244 20.18 -34.99 39.56
CA SER A 244 20.52 -36.15 40.41
C SER A 244 19.63 -36.22 41.66
N ALA A 245 19.20 -37.45 41.95
CA ALA A 245 18.57 -38.01 43.15
C ALA A 245 17.12 -37.60 43.47
#